data_AF-A0A416KCY0-F1
#
_entry.id   AF-A0A416KCY0-F1
#
_cell.length_a   1.000
_cell.length_b   1.000
_cell.length_c   1.000
_cell.angle_alpha   90.00
_cell.angle_beta   90.00
_cell.angle_gamma   90.00
#
_symmetry.space_group_name_H-M   'P 1'
#
loop_
_entity.id
_entity.type
_entity.pdbx_description
1 polymer ?
#
loop_
_entity_poly.entity_id
_entity_poly.type
_entity_poly.pdbx_seq_one_letter_code
_entity_poly.pdbx_strand_id
1 'polypeptide(L)'
;MSNEVNPMAFFQEPSVADLRLLACPGAEELTDLIDRHLVEWAKSAGVEKDSFIIPCECPRFQSGDAKGLVKESVRGDDIFIVVDPGNYSVTYNLFGYENHLSPDDHFANLKRLIQAVAGKAHRVSVIMPSLYGGRQHRRVVRESLDCAVALQELQTMGVKNIITFDAHDPRVQNAVPLLSFDNAMPTYQVLKSLLKKNPEISFDKEQFIVVSPDEGAMSRNMYFSSVLGCNLGMFYKRRDYTRVVNGRNPIVAHEYLGDSVEGKTVFIADDIIASGESMLEVAGNLKKRGAGRIIANATFPLFTSGLAKFDQAVADGTLDYVVGTNLTYRLPELLTRNWYVDVDVSKYAAYFVVALNHDMSVSSIIDPIKKIEALLAKRG
;
A
#
# COMPACT_ATOMS: atom_id res chain seq x y z
N MET A 1 8.52 -21.65 20.08
CA MET A 1 9.04 -20.45 20.77
C MET A 1 9.10 -19.34 19.74
N SER A 2 8.12 -18.44 19.72
CA SER A 2 8.19 -17.26 18.85
C SER A 2 9.19 -16.30 19.47
N ASN A 3 10.34 -16.12 18.81
CA ASN A 3 11.20 -14.98 19.07
C ASN A 3 10.51 -13.72 18.50
N GLU A 4 9.33 -13.37 19.00
CA GLU A 4 8.78 -12.04 18.77
C GLU A 4 9.66 -11.08 19.57
N VAL A 5 10.48 -10.30 18.88
CA VAL A 5 11.22 -9.21 19.49
C VAL A 5 10.19 -8.18 19.91
N ASN A 6 10.11 -7.91 21.22
CA ASN A 6 9.27 -6.87 21.76
C ASN A 6 9.69 -5.54 21.14
N PRO A 7 8.83 -4.78 20.44
CA PRO A 7 9.23 -3.50 19.85
C PRO A 7 9.74 -2.46 20.87
N MET A 8 9.46 -2.65 22.16
CA MET A 8 10.04 -1.84 23.23
C MET A 8 11.55 -2.09 23.41
N ALA A 9 12.04 -3.30 23.08
CA ALA A 9 13.44 -3.66 23.23
C ALA A 9 14.36 -2.82 22.33
N PHE A 10 13.87 -2.36 21.17
CA PHE A 10 14.64 -1.50 20.27
C PHE A 10 15.14 -0.24 20.97
N PHE A 11 14.29 0.42 21.74
CA PHE A 11 14.66 1.65 22.44
C PHE A 11 15.57 1.42 23.66
N GLN A 12 15.91 0.17 23.96
CA GLN A 12 16.87 -0.23 25.00
C GLN A 12 18.18 -0.74 24.40
N GLU A 13 18.21 -1.00 23.09
CA GLU A 13 19.37 -1.47 22.35
C GLU A 13 20.04 -0.32 21.58
N PRO A 14 21.32 -0.45 21.21
CA PRO A 14 21.99 0.56 20.38
C PRO A 14 21.34 0.66 19.00
N SER A 15 20.95 1.86 18.59
CA SER A 15 20.54 2.16 17.22
C SER A 15 21.74 2.54 16.34
N VAL A 16 21.54 2.51 15.02
CA VAL A 16 22.51 2.96 14.02
C VAL A 16 22.80 4.46 14.16
N ALA A 17 21.76 5.25 14.40
CA ALA A 17 21.79 6.69 14.58
C ALA A 17 20.44 7.18 15.15
N ASP A 18 20.39 8.46 15.54
CA ASP A 18 19.16 9.10 16.02
C ASP A 18 18.08 9.09 14.92
N LEU A 19 16.94 8.51 15.24
CA LEU A 19 15.81 8.33 14.31
C LEU A 19 15.05 9.65 14.13
N ARG A 20 14.80 10.05 12.87
CA ARG A 20 13.90 11.16 12.54
C ARG A 20 12.95 10.80 11.39
N LEU A 21 11.73 11.33 11.48
CA LEU A 21 10.72 11.23 10.44
C LEU A 21 10.54 12.58 9.73
N LEU A 22 10.35 12.54 8.41
CA LEU A 22 9.95 13.67 7.57
C LEU A 22 8.69 13.30 6.78
N ALA A 23 7.68 14.17 6.80
CA ALA A 23 6.49 14.01 5.97
C ALA A 23 6.59 14.89 4.72
N CYS A 24 6.52 14.30 3.52
CA CYS A 24 6.20 15.07 2.33
C CYS A 24 4.76 15.64 2.45
N PRO A 25 4.45 16.77 1.78
CA PRO A 25 3.09 17.29 1.75
C PRO A 25 2.09 16.22 1.30
N GLY A 26 1.04 16.00 2.08
CA GLY A 26 0.03 14.95 1.85
C GLY A 26 0.33 13.61 2.52
N ALA A 27 1.50 13.41 3.11
CA ALA A 27 1.86 12.18 3.83
C ALA A 27 1.76 12.34 5.36
N GLU A 28 1.27 13.47 5.86
CA GLU A 28 1.26 13.81 7.29
C GLU A 28 0.44 12.81 8.10
N GLU A 29 -0.76 12.43 7.65
CA GLU A 29 -1.64 11.49 8.38
C GLU A 29 -0.93 10.15 8.68
N LEU A 30 -0.33 9.54 7.66
CA LEU A 30 0.39 8.26 7.82
C LEU A 30 1.66 8.45 8.66
N THR A 31 2.38 9.55 8.48
CA THR A 31 3.59 9.86 9.26
C THR A 31 3.25 10.02 10.74
N ASP A 32 2.18 10.73 11.08
CA ASP A 32 1.70 10.94 12.45
C ASP A 32 1.24 9.62 13.10
N LEU A 33 0.67 8.69 12.32
CA LEU A 33 0.30 7.38 12.83
C LEU A 33 1.54 6.50 13.10
N ILE A 34 2.54 6.53 12.21
CA ILE A 34 3.82 5.86 12.42
C ILE A 34 4.50 6.43 13.68
N ASP A 35 4.60 7.75 13.76
CA ASP A 35 5.22 8.45 14.90
C ASP A 35 4.56 8.10 16.23
N ARG A 36 3.23 8.07 16.29
CA ARG A 36 2.48 7.66 17.48
C ARG A 36 2.89 6.27 17.98
N HIS A 37 3.08 5.31 17.09
CA HIS A 37 3.55 3.98 17.48
C HIS A 37 4.99 4.00 18.00
N LEU A 38 5.88 4.74 17.34
CA LEU A 38 7.28 4.87 17.79
C LEU A 38 7.36 5.55 19.17
N VAL A 39 6.61 6.62 19.39
CA VAL A 39 6.55 7.34 20.67
C VAL A 39 5.98 6.46 21.77
N GLU A 40 4.90 5.72 21.49
CA GLU A 40 4.33 4.76 22.45
C GLU A 40 5.36 3.71 22.88
N TRP A 41 6.11 3.16 21.92
CA TRP A 41 7.14 2.15 22.20
C TRP A 41 8.34 2.74 22.94
N ALA A 42 8.79 3.95 22.56
CA ALA A 42 9.87 4.66 23.24
C ALA A 42 9.53 4.96 24.71
N LYS A 43 8.34 5.54 24.96
CA LYS A 43 7.86 5.82 26.32
C LYS A 43 7.75 4.55 27.16
N SER A 44 7.23 3.48 26.57
CA SER A 44 7.13 2.18 27.26
C SER A 44 8.50 1.58 27.60
N ALA A 45 9.54 1.94 26.85
CA ALA A 45 10.92 1.54 27.12
C ALA A 45 11.68 2.48 28.08
N GLY A 46 11.04 3.55 28.55
CA GLY A 46 11.64 4.56 29.44
C GLY A 46 12.36 5.70 28.71
N VAL A 47 12.16 5.84 27.41
CA VAL A 47 12.71 6.94 26.60
C VAL A 47 11.66 8.03 26.44
N GLU A 48 11.89 9.19 27.06
CA GLU A 48 11.02 10.36 26.92
C GLU A 48 11.23 11.02 25.55
N LYS A 49 10.24 10.89 24.68
CA LYS A 49 10.20 11.50 23.35
C LYS A 49 8.77 11.94 23.04
N ASP A 50 8.61 13.19 22.61
CA ASP A 50 7.28 13.70 22.22
C ASP A 50 6.93 13.35 20.79
N SER A 51 7.91 13.41 19.89
CA SER A 51 7.79 13.04 18.48
C SER A 51 9.16 12.76 17.87
N PHE A 52 9.21 11.86 16.89
CA PHE A 52 10.35 11.66 15.99
C PHE A 52 10.23 12.49 14.71
N ILE A 53 9.07 13.09 14.45
CA ILE A 53 8.87 13.99 13.32
C ILE A 53 9.63 15.29 13.57
N ILE A 54 10.40 15.73 12.58
CA ILE A 54 10.99 17.07 12.56
C ILE A 54 10.30 17.93 11.51
N PRO A 55 10.14 19.23 11.73
CA PRO A 55 9.39 20.07 10.81
C PRO A 55 10.08 20.20 9.45
N CYS A 56 9.34 19.91 8.39
CA CYS A 56 9.73 20.19 7.02
C CYS A 56 8.59 20.78 6.20
N GLU A 57 8.93 21.45 5.11
CA GLU A 57 7.96 22.05 4.19
C GLU A 57 8.51 22.07 2.76
N CYS A 58 7.59 22.02 1.79
CA CYS A 58 7.91 22.17 0.37
C CYS A 58 7.18 23.38 -0.25
N PRO A 59 7.45 24.62 0.19
CA PRO A 59 6.75 25.79 -0.30
C PRO A 59 7.00 26.00 -1.79
N ARG A 60 5.97 26.52 -2.47
CA ARG A 60 5.99 26.82 -3.90
C ARG A 60 5.90 28.32 -4.15
N PHE A 61 6.67 28.78 -5.12
CA PHE A 61 6.47 30.09 -5.73
C PHE A 61 5.19 30.04 -6.57
N GLN A 62 4.55 31.20 -6.79
CA GLN A 62 3.35 31.29 -7.63
C GLN A 62 3.60 30.93 -9.10
N SER A 63 4.86 30.83 -9.52
CA SER A 63 5.29 30.30 -10.82
C SER A 63 5.28 28.76 -10.90
N GLY A 64 5.14 28.07 -9.76
CA GLY A 64 5.13 26.61 -9.66
C GLY A 64 6.42 25.98 -9.13
N ASP A 65 7.54 26.70 -9.18
CA ASP A 65 8.82 26.25 -8.61
C ASP A 65 8.69 25.98 -7.11
N ALA A 66 9.32 24.91 -6.61
CA ALA A 66 9.30 24.57 -5.19
C ALA A 66 10.71 24.39 -4.62
N LYS A 67 10.83 24.57 -3.32
CA LYS A 67 12.03 24.25 -2.53
C LYS A 67 11.65 23.35 -1.36
N GLY A 68 12.54 22.46 -0.95
CA GLY A 68 12.40 21.66 0.26
C GLY A 68 13.16 22.31 1.41
N LEU A 69 12.54 22.39 2.59
CA LEU A 69 13.12 22.95 3.79
C LEU A 69 12.96 21.96 4.94
N VAL A 70 14.06 21.69 5.64
CA VAL A 70 14.07 20.93 6.90
C VAL A 70 14.55 21.89 7.97
N LYS A 71 13.74 22.09 9.03
CA LYS A 71 13.91 23.18 9.99
C LYS A 71 14.83 22.85 11.17
N GLU A 72 15.35 21.62 11.21
CA GLU A 72 16.28 21.12 12.22
C GLU A 72 17.57 20.59 11.56
N SER A 73 18.65 20.53 12.35
CA SER A 73 19.88 19.85 11.91
C SER A 73 19.64 18.34 11.89
N VAL A 74 20.02 17.71 10.78
CA VAL A 74 19.91 16.25 10.55
C VAL A 74 21.28 15.57 10.52
N ARG A 75 22.33 16.24 11.02
CA ARG A 75 23.70 15.75 10.89
C ARG A 75 23.90 14.49 11.72
N GLY A 76 24.15 13.37 11.04
CA GLY A 76 24.36 12.07 11.68
C GLY A 76 23.06 11.32 12.00
N ASP A 77 21.89 11.87 11.68
CA ASP A 77 20.61 11.22 11.95
C ASP A 77 20.27 10.15 10.88
N ASP A 78 19.45 9.16 11.27
CA ASP A 78 18.83 8.18 10.37
C ASP A 78 17.44 8.68 9.98
N ILE A 79 17.32 9.16 8.73
CA ILE A 79 16.14 9.88 8.25
C ILE A 79 15.21 8.92 7.50
N PHE A 80 13.94 8.93 7.86
CA PHE A 80 12.87 8.26 7.11
C PHE A 80 11.92 9.31 6.54
N ILE A 81 11.83 9.38 5.20
CA ILE A 81 10.94 10.31 4.50
C ILE A 81 9.72 9.56 4.01
N VAL A 82 8.52 9.97 4.44
CA VAL A 82 7.25 9.39 4.02
C VAL A 82 6.68 10.21 2.87
N VAL A 83 6.23 9.55 1.81
CA VAL A 83 5.57 10.19 0.68
C VAL A 83 4.39 9.36 0.20
N ASP A 84 3.30 10.03 -0.17
CA ASP A 84 2.21 9.45 -0.94
C ASP A 84 2.15 10.10 -2.33
N PRO A 85 2.75 9.48 -3.36
CA PRO A 85 2.71 10.02 -4.71
C PRO A 85 1.29 10.12 -5.29
N GLY A 86 0.32 9.39 -4.74
CA GLY A 86 -1.06 9.39 -5.21
C GLY A 86 -1.95 10.45 -4.57
N ASN A 87 -1.46 11.24 -3.61
CA ASN A 87 -2.32 12.14 -2.84
C ASN A 87 -2.77 13.35 -3.67
N TYR A 88 -4.00 13.31 -4.17
CA TYR A 88 -4.61 14.40 -4.92
C TYR A 88 -5.32 15.45 -4.04
N SER A 89 -5.27 15.37 -2.71
CA SER A 89 -5.91 16.34 -1.82
C SER A 89 -5.08 17.61 -1.62
N VAL A 90 -3.78 17.55 -1.88
CA VAL A 90 -2.87 18.68 -1.65
C VAL A 90 -2.97 19.66 -2.81
N THR A 91 -3.28 20.93 -2.50
CA THR A 91 -3.39 22.00 -3.49
C THR A 91 -2.27 23.03 -3.38
N TYR A 92 -2.05 23.78 -4.45
CA TYR A 92 -1.18 24.94 -4.51
C TYR A 92 -1.70 25.97 -5.50
N ASN A 93 -1.27 27.23 -5.35
CA ASN A 93 -1.63 28.30 -6.28
C ASN A 93 -0.59 28.40 -7.40
N LEU A 94 -1.05 28.37 -8.65
CA LEU A 94 -0.23 28.55 -9.85
C LEU A 94 -0.91 29.62 -10.72
N PHE A 95 -0.27 30.78 -10.89
CA PHE A 95 -0.83 31.92 -11.62
C PHE A 95 -2.25 32.33 -11.17
N GLY A 96 -2.56 32.22 -9.88
CA GLY A 96 -3.88 32.56 -9.33
C GLY A 96 -4.89 31.40 -9.37
N TYR A 97 -4.58 30.28 -10.01
CA TYR A 97 -5.44 29.10 -10.07
C TYR A 97 -5.09 28.10 -8.97
N GLU A 98 -6.11 27.53 -8.33
CA GLU A 98 -5.92 26.38 -7.46
C GLU A 98 -5.63 25.14 -8.31
N ASN A 99 -4.52 24.47 -8.01
CA ASN A 99 -4.07 23.26 -8.68
C ASN A 99 -3.82 22.17 -7.65
N HIS A 100 -4.03 20.91 -8.03
CA HIS A 100 -3.69 19.76 -7.20
C HIS A 100 -2.27 19.29 -7.53
N LEU A 101 -1.53 18.83 -6.52
CA LEU A 101 -0.24 18.18 -6.76
C LEU A 101 -0.46 16.88 -7.54
N SER A 102 0.23 16.75 -8.66
CA SER A 102 0.32 15.51 -9.41
C SER A 102 1.27 14.51 -8.72
N PRO A 103 1.29 13.24 -9.15
CA PRO A 103 2.33 12.31 -8.71
C PRO A 103 3.76 12.80 -8.97
N ASP A 104 3.97 13.53 -10.07
CA ASP A 104 5.27 14.11 -10.42
C ASP A 104 5.66 15.22 -9.44
N ASP A 105 4.69 16.02 -9.00
CA ASP A 105 4.89 17.06 -7.99
C ASP A 105 5.30 16.49 -6.64
N HIS A 106 4.64 15.42 -6.21
CA HIS A 106 4.97 14.69 -4.99
C HIS A 106 6.35 14.06 -5.05
N PHE A 107 6.68 13.41 -6.16
CA PHE A 107 8.00 12.84 -6.36
C PHE A 107 9.09 13.93 -6.39
N ALA A 108 8.81 15.08 -7.01
CA ALA A 108 9.72 16.22 -6.97
C ALA A 108 9.88 16.80 -5.56
N ASN A 109 8.81 16.83 -4.74
CA ASN A 109 8.88 17.23 -3.33
C ASN A 109 9.75 16.27 -2.50
N LEU A 110 9.59 14.96 -2.70
CA LEU A 110 10.48 13.96 -2.09
C LEU A 110 11.94 14.25 -2.45
N LYS A 111 12.25 14.45 -3.74
CA LYS A 111 13.61 14.75 -4.19
C LYS A 111 14.18 16.01 -3.54
N ARG A 112 13.36 17.04 -3.33
CA ARG A 112 13.78 18.28 -2.65
C ARG A 112 14.15 18.04 -1.19
N LEU A 113 13.36 17.25 -0.46
CA LEU A 113 13.67 16.90 0.94
C LEU A 113 14.92 16.02 1.03
N ILE A 114 15.10 15.04 0.13
CA ILE A 114 16.33 14.25 0.06
C ILE A 114 17.55 15.16 -0.15
N GLN A 115 17.50 16.10 -1.11
CA GLN A 115 18.60 17.05 -1.34
C GLN A 115 18.90 17.92 -0.11
N ALA A 116 17.89 18.25 0.68
CA ALA A 116 18.08 19.03 1.91
C ALA A 116 18.88 18.25 2.98
N VAL A 117 18.74 16.92 3.04
CA VAL A 117 19.27 16.09 4.13
C VAL A 117 20.44 15.17 3.76
N ALA A 118 20.50 14.62 2.54
CA ALA A 118 21.35 13.48 2.19
C ALA A 118 22.86 13.71 2.39
N GLY A 119 23.35 14.94 2.22
CA GLY A 119 24.76 15.28 2.47
C GLY A 119 25.14 15.51 3.94
N LYS A 120 24.18 15.36 4.88
CA LYS A 120 24.39 15.58 6.32
C LYS A 120 23.92 14.39 7.17
N ALA A 121 22.83 13.75 6.78
CA ALA A 121 22.28 12.56 7.42
C ALA A 121 23.27 11.39 7.40
N HIS A 122 23.19 10.51 8.40
CA HIS A 122 23.91 9.23 8.37
C HIS A 122 23.34 8.31 7.29
N ARG A 123 22.00 8.24 7.21
CA ARG A 123 21.27 7.42 6.25
C ARG A 123 19.93 8.05 5.91
N VAL A 124 19.47 7.83 4.67
CA VAL A 124 18.16 8.26 4.19
C VAL A 124 17.40 7.05 3.66
N SER A 125 16.23 6.80 4.23
CA SER A 125 15.27 5.77 3.84
C SER A 125 13.99 6.45 3.37
N VAL A 126 13.31 5.89 2.38
CA VAL A 126 12.06 6.42 1.86
C VAL A 126 10.95 5.40 2.09
N ILE A 127 9.88 5.85 2.75
CA ILE A 127 8.62 5.11 2.87
C ILE A 127 7.71 5.67 1.78
N MET A 128 7.56 4.89 0.70
CA MET A 128 6.73 5.24 -0.45
C MET A 128 5.72 4.12 -0.63
N PRO A 129 4.55 4.18 0.05
CA PRO A 129 3.68 3.03 0.11
C PRO A 129 3.20 2.53 -1.24
N SER A 130 2.72 3.44 -2.09
CA SER A 130 2.50 3.20 -3.51
C SER A 130 3.67 3.81 -4.30
N LEU A 131 4.40 2.99 -5.05
CA LEU A 131 5.51 3.44 -5.88
C LEU A 131 5.07 4.50 -6.90
N TYR A 132 5.84 5.57 -7.01
CA TYR A 132 5.72 6.52 -8.10
C TYR A 132 5.86 5.81 -9.45
N GLY A 133 4.90 6.04 -10.36
CA GLY A 133 4.87 5.38 -11.66
C GLY A 133 4.68 3.86 -11.59
N GLY A 134 4.24 3.28 -10.46
CA GLY A 134 4.23 1.83 -10.23
C GLY A 134 3.48 0.99 -11.27
N ARG A 135 2.48 1.56 -11.96
CA ARG A 135 1.79 0.88 -13.07
C ARG A 135 2.62 0.84 -14.36
N GLN A 136 3.55 1.78 -14.55
CA GLN A 136 4.54 1.82 -15.63
C GLN A 136 5.84 1.09 -15.25
N HIS A 137 5.69 -0.15 -14.77
CA HIS A 137 6.77 -1.03 -14.27
C HIS A 137 7.50 -1.81 -15.37
N ARG A 138 6.91 -1.94 -16.56
CA ARG A 138 7.48 -2.67 -17.70
C ARG A 138 7.25 -1.92 -18.99
N ARG A 139 8.13 -2.16 -19.96
CA ARG A 139 8.04 -1.60 -21.31
C ARG A 139 7.68 -2.71 -22.32
N VAL A 140 6.57 -2.55 -23.01
CA VAL A 140 6.06 -3.44 -24.06
C VAL A 140 6.26 -2.83 -25.46
N VAL A 141 6.24 -1.49 -25.56
CA VAL A 141 6.38 -0.75 -26.83
C VAL A 141 7.35 0.43 -26.68
N ARG A 142 7.20 1.49 -27.49
CA ARG A 142 7.90 2.78 -27.30
C ARG A 142 7.18 3.60 -26.21
N GLU A 143 7.35 3.17 -24.97
CA GLU A 143 6.80 3.82 -23.77
C GLU A 143 7.91 4.03 -22.73
N SER A 144 7.66 4.94 -21.77
CA SER A 144 8.57 5.23 -20.67
C SER A 144 8.57 4.11 -19.62
N LEU A 145 9.53 4.16 -18.69
CA LEU A 145 9.69 3.20 -17.59
C LEU A 145 9.85 3.97 -16.28
N ASP A 146 8.87 4.83 -15.98
CA ASP A 146 9.00 5.91 -14.99
C ASP A 146 9.33 5.40 -13.59
N CYS A 147 8.75 4.27 -13.16
CA CYS A 147 9.07 3.68 -11.85
C CYS A 147 10.53 3.26 -11.74
N ALA A 148 11.07 2.58 -12.77
CA ALA A 148 12.46 2.13 -12.76
C ALA A 148 13.43 3.31 -12.77
N VAL A 149 13.16 4.33 -13.60
CA VAL A 149 13.98 5.55 -13.68
C VAL A 149 13.93 6.32 -12.36
N ALA A 150 12.75 6.46 -11.75
CA ALA A 150 12.59 7.10 -10.45
C ALA A 150 13.38 6.38 -9.35
N LEU A 151 13.36 5.04 -9.30
CA LEU A 151 14.17 4.27 -8.35
C LEU A 151 15.67 4.51 -8.56
N GLN A 152 16.14 4.56 -9.81
CA GLN A 152 17.54 4.87 -10.13
C GLN A 152 17.93 6.30 -9.75
N GLU A 153 17.02 7.27 -9.92
CA GLU A 153 17.22 8.64 -9.42
C GLU A 153 17.39 8.64 -7.90
N LEU A 154 16.49 7.99 -7.15
CA LEU A 154 16.59 7.90 -5.69
C LEU A 154 17.88 7.23 -5.23
N GLN A 155 18.28 6.13 -5.89
CA GLN A 155 19.57 5.46 -5.63
C GLN A 155 20.75 6.42 -5.85
N THR A 156 20.74 7.17 -6.96
CA THR A 156 21.79 8.15 -7.30
C THR A 156 21.85 9.29 -6.27
N MET A 157 20.72 9.67 -5.70
CA MET A 157 20.63 10.68 -4.64
C MET A 157 21.11 10.18 -3.27
N GLY A 158 21.50 8.91 -3.15
CA GLY A 158 22.06 8.33 -1.94
C GLY A 158 21.04 7.71 -0.98
N VAL A 159 19.78 7.56 -1.40
CA VAL A 159 18.78 6.77 -0.65
C VAL A 159 19.31 5.35 -0.47
N LYS A 160 19.16 4.80 0.74
CA LYS A 160 19.67 3.45 1.10
C LYS A 160 18.59 2.39 1.13
N ASN A 161 17.37 2.77 1.54
CA ASN A 161 16.25 1.84 1.67
C ASN A 161 14.99 2.45 1.05
N ILE A 162 14.24 1.63 0.32
CA ILE A 162 12.87 1.90 -0.10
C ILE A 162 11.96 0.92 0.63
N ILE A 163 10.98 1.44 1.37
CA ILE A 163 9.89 0.67 1.97
C ILE A 163 8.63 0.97 1.16
N THR A 164 8.07 -0.06 0.53
CA THR A 164 6.84 -0.01 -0.25
C THR A 164 5.90 -1.13 0.18
N PHE A 165 4.62 -1.02 -0.16
CA PHE A 165 3.63 -2.05 0.15
C PHE A 165 2.94 -2.52 -1.12
N ASP A 166 2.75 -3.83 -1.28
CA ASP A 166 2.04 -4.46 -2.41
C ASP A 166 2.33 -3.81 -3.77
N ALA A 167 3.61 -3.65 -4.10
CA ALA A 167 4.04 -3.05 -5.37
C ALA A 167 3.34 -3.75 -6.55
N HIS A 168 2.80 -2.95 -7.48
CA HIS A 168 2.04 -3.44 -8.63
C HIS A 168 2.75 -4.58 -9.38
N ASP A 169 4.06 -4.43 -9.60
CA ASP A 169 4.95 -5.53 -9.93
C ASP A 169 6.26 -5.40 -9.13
N PRO A 170 6.53 -6.29 -8.16
CA PRO A 170 7.71 -6.18 -7.31
C PRO A 170 9.01 -6.42 -8.07
N ARG A 171 8.99 -6.95 -9.31
CA ARG A 171 10.21 -7.18 -10.11
C ARG A 171 10.86 -5.87 -10.56
N VAL A 172 10.17 -4.73 -10.45
CA VAL A 172 10.75 -3.42 -10.75
C VAL A 172 11.99 -3.12 -9.89
N GLN A 173 12.12 -3.74 -8.71
CA GLN A 173 13.31 -3.66 -7.86
C GLN A 173 14.61 -4.07 -8.58
N ASN A 174 14.52 -4.92 -9.62
CA ASN A 174 15.67 -5.33 -10.42
C ASN A 174 16.33 -4.17 -11.17
N ALA A 175 15.66 -3.02 -11.29
CA ALA A 175 16.24 -1.79 -11.83
C ALA A 175 17.30 -1.16 -10.91
N VAL A 176 17.31 -1.53 -9.63
CA VAL A 176 18.18 -0.99 -8.57
C VAL A 176 18.75 -2.11 -7.68
N PRO A 177 19.53 -3.05 -8.23
CA PRO A 177 19.94 -4.28 -7.53
C PRO A 177 20.84 -4.07 -6.30
N LEU A 178 21.35 -2.84 -6.09
CA LEU A 178 22.18 -2.47 -4.94
C LEU A 178 21.44 -1.60 -3.91
N LEU A 179 20.18 -1.24 -4.19
CA LEU A 179 19.33 -0.48 -3.27
C LEU A 179 18.53 -1.48 -2.43
N SER A 180 18.48 -1.29 -1.11
CA SER A 180 17.58 -2.10 -0.30
C SER A 180 16.13 -1.77 -0.65
N PHE A 181 15.34 -2.81 -0.91
CA PHE A 181 13.97 -2.69 -1.38
C PHE A 181 13.07 -3.65 -0.62
N ASP A 182 12.36 -3.11 0.36
CA ASP A 182 11.40 -3.83 1.19
C ASP A 182 10.00 -3.65 0.60
N ASN A 183 9.44 -4.72 0.01
CA ASN A 183 8.06 -4.75 -0.46
C ASN A 183 7.20 -5.68 0.41
N ALA A 184 6.28 -5.09 1.17
CA ALA A 184 5.48 -5.81 2.14
C ALA A 184 4.02 -5.95 1.71
N MET A 185 3.43 -7.15 1.83
CA MET A 185 2.00 -7.34 1.63
C MET A 185 1.24 -7.11 2.96
N PRO A 186 0.21 -6.25 3.02
CA PRO A 186 -0.55 -5.99 4.25
C PRO A 186 -1.60 -7.08 4.55
N THR A 187 -1.32 -8.34 4.18
CA THR A 187 -2.28 -9.45 4.24
C THR A 187 -2.78 -9.71 5.65
N TYR A 188 -1.90 -9.73 6.65
CA TYR A 188 -2.31 -9.92 8.05
C TYR A 188 -3.26 -8.80 8.53
N GLN A 189 -2.96 -7.55 8.19
CA GLN A 189 -3.74 -6.38 8.58
C GLN A 189 -5.13 -6.43 7.93
N VAL A 190 -5.19 -6.78 6.64
CA VAL A 190 -6.44 -7.01 5.90
C VAL A 190 -7.27 -8.10 6.55
N LEU A 191 -6.68 -9.28 6.82
CA LEU A 191 -7.39 -10.41 7.43
C LEU A 191 -7.88 -10.09 8.84
N LYS A 192 -7.07 -9.41 9.65
CA LYS A 192 -7.45 -8.94 10.99
C LYS A 192 -8.67 -8.02 10.94
N SER A 193 -8.69 -7.06 10.02
CA SER A 193 -9.82 -6.13 9.85
C SER A 193 -11.06 -6.81 9.28
N LEU A 194 -10.88 -7.72 8.31
CA LEU A 194 -11.95 -8.55 7.75
C LEU A 194 -12.65 -9.36 8.85
N LEU A 195 -11.89 -10.06 9.68
CA LEU A 195 -12.40 -10.89 10.77
C LEU A 195 -12.93 -10.08 11.97
N LYS A 196 -12.51 -8.82 12.11
CA LYS A 196 -13.10 -7.88 13.06
C LYS A 196 -14.47 -7.40 12.58
N LYS A 197 -14.61 -7.09 11.27
CA LYS A 197 -15.88 -6.69 10.66
C LYS A 197 -16.89 -7.84 10.64
N ASN A 198 -16.42 -9.05 10.33
CA ASN A 198 -17.29 -10.22 10.21
C ASN A 198 -16.64 -11.45 10.87
N PRO A 199 -16.88 -11.63 12.19
CA PRO A 199 -16.27 -12.72 12.93
C PRO A 199 -16.73 -14.12 12.51
N GLU A 200 -17.89 -14.24 11.86
CA GLU A 200 -18.50 -15.51 11.47
C GLU A 200 -17.95 -16.07 10.13
N ILE A 201 -17.02 -15.36 9.48
CA ILE A 201 -16.39 -15.87 8.26
C ILE A 201 -15.57 -17.12 8.59
N SER A 202 -15.97 -18.24 7.99
CA SER A 202 -15.15 -19.44 7.89
C SER A 202 -14.31 -19.40 6.62
N PHE A 203 -13.07 -19.89 6.68
CA PHE A 203 -12.19 -20.06 5.52
C PHE A 203 -12.17 -21.50 4.99
N ASP A 204 -13.09 -22.33 5.48
CA ASP A 204 -13.31 -23.69 4.99
C ASP A 204 -13.60 -23.70 3.47
N LYS A 205 -13.07 -24.70 2.77
CA LYS A 205 -13.05 -24.75 1.29
C LYS A 205 -14.46 -24.84 0.69
N GLU A 206 -15.40 -25.35 1.45
CA GLU A 206 -16.80 -25.49 1.07
C GLU A 206 -17.58 -24.19 1.30
N GLN A 207 -17.08 -23.28 2.16
CA GLN A 207 -17.75 -22.02 2.53
C GLN A 207 -17.07 -20.77 1.96
N PHE A 208 -15.79 -20.84 1.58
CA PHE A 208 -14.98 -19.69 1.20
C PHE A 208 -14.10 -19.96 -0.01
N ILE A 209 -13.95 -18.95 -0.86
CA ILE A 209 -13.07 -18.99 -2.03
C ILE A 209 -12.45 -17.63 -2.31
N VAL A 210 -11.16 -17.62 -2.62
CA VAL A 210 -10.47 -16.43 -3.14
C VAL A 210 -10.59 -16.43 -4.66
N VAL A 211 -10.90 -15.30 -5.28
CA VAL A 211 -11.04 -15.18 -6.73
C VAL A 211 -10.15 -14.06 -7.26
N SER A 212 -9.24 -14.40 -8.17
CA SER A 212 -8.46 -13.40 -8.90
C SER A 212 -9.30 -12.69 -9.96
N PRO A 213 -9.34 -11.34 -10.00
CA PRO A 213 -10.11 -10.59 -10.99
C PRO A 213 -9.55 -10.70 -12.42
N ASP A 214 -8.24 -10.97 -12.56
CA ASP A 214 -7.58 -11.32 -13.81
C ASP A 214 -6.24 -12.05 -13.57
N GLU A 215 -5.48 -12.28 -14.65
CA GLU A 215 -4.16 -12.91 -14.61
C GLU A 215 -3.11 -12.07 -13.86
N GLY A 216 -3.21 -10.74 -13.93
CA GLY A 216 -2.23 -9.83 -13.32
C GLY A 216 -2.24 -9.88 -11.79
N ALA A 217 -3.43 -10.07 -11.21
CA ALA A 217 -3.61 -10.19 -9.76
C ALA A 217 -3.44 -11.63 -9.22
N MET A 218 -3.03 -12.59 -10.06
CA MET A 218 -3.02 -14.02 -9.72
C MET A 218 -2.13 -14.35 -8.52
N SER A 219 -0.88 -13.88 -8.55
CA SER A 219 0.12 -14.18 -7.51
C SER A 219 -0.35 -13.70 -6.13
N ARG A 220 -0.98 -12.52 -6.08
CA ARG A 220 -1.58 -11.95 -4.88
C ARG A 220 -2.72 -12.81 -4.34
N ASN A 221 -3.66 -13.20 -5.18
CA ASN A 221 -4.79 -14.04 -4.80
C ASN A 221 -4.35 -15.46 -4.40
N MET A 222 -3.33 -16.00 -5.07
CA MET A 222 -2.71 -17.27 -4.70
C MET A 222 -2.08 -17.20 -3.31
N TYR A 223 -1.42 -16.09 -2.95
CA TYR A 223 -0.90 -15.89 -1.60
C TYR A 223 -2.01 -15.91 -0.55
N PHE A 224 -3.09 -15.13 -0.75
CA PHE A 224 -4.27 -15.15 0.15
C PHE A 224 -4.87 -16.55 0.28
N SER A 225 -5.09 -17.24 -0.83
CA SER A 225 -5.64 -18.60 -0.83
C SER A 225 -4.76 -19.59 -0.06
N SER A 226 -3.44 -19.48 -0.23
CA SER A 226 -2.46 -20.38 0.40
C SER A 226 -2.38 -20.17 1.90
N VAL A 227 -2.29 -18.90 2.36
CA VAL A 227 -2.21 -18.60 3.81
C VAL A 227 -3.51 -18.86 4.54
N LEU A 228 -4.65 -18.82 3.85
CA LEU A 228 -5.97 -19.14 4.40
C LEU A 228 -6.32 -20.64 4.32
N GLY A 229 -5.61 -21.41 3.48
CA GLY A 229 -5.92 -22.82 3.24
C GLY A 229 -7.22 -23.06 2.45
N CYS A 230 -7.75 -22.05 1.76
CA CYS A 230 -9.00 -22.12 0.99
C CYS A 230 -8.74 -22.33 -0.51
N ASN A 231 -9.81 -22.47 -1.30
CA ASN A 231 -9.70 -22.64 -2.75
C ASN A 231 -9.45 -21.30 -3.48
N LEU A 232 -8.91 -21.39 -4.69
CA LEU A 232 -8.62 -20.28 -5.60
C LEU A 232 -9.43 -20.44 -6.90
N GLY A 233 -10.12 -19.38 -7.30
CA GLY A 233 -10.70 -19.21 -8.64
C GLY A 233 -10.08 -18.02 -9.36
N MET A 234 -10.39 -17.85 -10.64
CA MET A 234 -9.95 -16.71 -11.43
C MET A 234 -10.86 -16.38 -12.59
N PHE A 235 -10.85 -15.12 -12.99
CA PHE A 235 -11.37 -14.71 -14.29
C PHE A 235 -10.25 -14.66 -15.33
N TYR A 236 -10.43 -15.40 -16.41
CA TYR A 236 -9.57 -15.35 -17.59
C TYR A 236 -10.23 -14.48 -18.65
N LYS A 237 -9.56 -13.38 -19.01
CA LYS A 237 -9.98 -12.48 -20.10
C LYS A 237 -9.41 -13.01 -21.41
N ARG A 238 -10.22 -13.75 -22.16
CA ARG A 238 -9.80 -14.25 -23.47
C ARG A 238 -9.77 -13.09 -24.46
N ARG A 239 -8.59 -12.74 -24.97
CA ARG A 239 -8.41 -11.71 -26.00
C ARG A 239 -8.28 -12.31 -27.38
N ASP A 240 -8.83 -11.64 -28.39
CA ASP A 240 -8.60 -11.98 -29.79
C ASP A 240 -7.29 -11.36 -30.27
N TYR A 241 -6.23 -12.15 -30.24
CA TYR A 241 -4.93 -11.72 -30.72
C TYR A 241 -4.85 -11.56 -32.25
N THR A 242 -5.86 -12.02 -32.99
CA THR A 242 -5.91 -11.88 -34.46
C THR A 242 -6.37 -10.49 -34.92
N ARG A 243 -6.91 -9.68 -34.00
CA ARG A 243 -7.44 -8.34 -34.30
C ARG A 243 -6.87 -7.29 -33.36
N VAL A 244 -6.62 -6.10 -33.88
CA VAL A 244 -6.25 -4.91 -33.10
C VAL A 244 -7.30 -3.83 -33.35
N VAL A 245 -8.00 -3.40 -32.30
CA VAL A 245 -9.00 -2.33 -32.34
C VAL A 245 -8.52 -1.23 -31.37
N ASN A 246 -8.36 0.01 -31.84
CA ASN A 246 -7.84 1.12 -31.05
C ASN A 246 -6.50 0.81 -30.32
N GLY A 247 -5.60 0.10 -31.01
CA GLY A 247 -4.29 -0.25 -30.46
C GLY A 247 -4.29 -1.36 -29.40
N ARG A 248 -5.43 -2.05 -29.18
CA ARG A 248 -5.54 -3.18 -28.24
C ARG A 248 -6.27 -4.37 -28.86
N ASN A 249 -5.93 -5.58 -28.42
CA ASN A 249 -6.68 -6.79 -28.78
C ASN A 249 -8.04 -6.81 -28.06
N PRO A 250 -9.17 -7.00 -28.77
CA PRO A 250 -10.49 -6.99 -28.14
C PRO A 250 -10.70 -8.20 -27.24
N ILE A 251 -11.46 -8.02 -26.15
CA ILE A 251 -11.84 -9.10 -25.23
C ILE A 251 -13.04 -9.84 -25.84
N VAL A 252 -12.91 -11.17 -25.96
CA VAL A 252 -13.89 -12.06 -26.59
C VAL A 252 -14.77 -12.74 -25.55
N ALA A 253 -14.22 -13.07 -24.38
CA ALA A 253 -14.96 -13.72 -23.30
C ALA A 253 -14.33 -13.44 -21.93
N HIS A 254 -15.18 -13.41 -20.91
CA HIS A 254 -14.81 -13.49 -19.50
C HIS A 254 -15.14 -14.89 -19.00
N GLU A 255 -14.12 -15.76 -18.94
CA GLU A 255 -14.28 -17.15 -18.49
C GLU A 255 -13.89 -17.25 -17.02
N TYR A 256 -14.72 -17.88 -16.20
CA TYR A 256 -14.40 -18.16 -14.81
C TYR A 256 -13.79 -19.56 -14.73
N LEU A 257 -12.63 -19.69 -14.08
CA LEU A 257 -11.89 -20.93 -13.88
C LEU A 257 -11.74 -21.16 -12.37
N GLY A 258 -12.26 -22.28 -11.87
CA GLY A 258 -12.20 -22.61 -10.44
C GLY A 258 -13.44 -23.37 -10.01
N ASP A 259 -13.49 -23.71 -8.72
CA ASP A 259 -14.65 -24.38 -8.12
C ASP A 259 -15.89 -23.48 -8.12
N SER A 260 -17.06 -24.11 -7.92
CA SER A 260 -18.32 -23.38 -7.74
C SER A 260 -18.20 -22.36 -6.61
N VAL A 261 -18.75 -21.16 -6.87
CA VAL A 261 -18.88 -20.06 -5.91
C VAL A 261 -20.25 -20.05 -5.24
N GLU A 262 -21.16 -20.94 -5.64
CA GLU A 262 -22.54 -20.98 -5.17
C GLU A 262 -22.62 -21.11 -3.65
N GLY A 263 -23.34 -20.19 -3.00
CA GLY A 263 -23.50 -20.13 -1.55
C GLY A 263 -22.25 -19.69 -0.77
N LYS A 264 -21.07 -19.61 -1.40
CA LYS A 264 -19.81 -19.29 -0.73
C LYS A 264 -19.63 -17.80 -0.46
N THR A 265 -18.79 -17.49 0.52
CA THR A 265 -18.15 -16.17 0.63
C THR A 265 -17.00 -16.11 -0.36
N VAL A 266 -17.04 -15.13 -1.25
CA VAL A 266 -16.00 -14.87 -2.25
C VAL A 266 -15.18 -13.67 -1.83
N PHE A 267 -13.86 -13.82 -1.81
CA PHE A 267 -12.92 -12.73 -1.56
C PHE A 267 -12.12 -12.42 -2.83
N ILE A 268 -12.19 -11.18 -3.30
CA ILE A 268 -11.50 -10.72 -4.50
C ILE A 268 -10.42 -9.74 -4.07
N ALA A 269 -9.15 -10.04 -4.31
CA ALA A 269 -8.05 -9.12 -3.99
C ALA A 269 -7.44 -8.52 -5.24
N ASP A 270 -7.16 -7.23 -5.19
CA ASP A 270 -6.33 -6.51 -6.17
C ASP A 270 -5.39 -5.54 -5.45
N ASP A 271 -4.35 -5.00 -6.12
CA ASP A 271 -3.53 -3.95 -5.52
C ASP A 271 -4.27 -2.62 -5.50
N ILE A 272 -4.98 -2.29 -6.58
CA ILE A 272 -5.58 -0.96 -6.77
C ILE A 272 -7.05 -1.09 -7.18
N ILE A 273 -7.94 -0.39 -6.47
CA ILE A 273 -9.25 -0.02 -7.02
C ILE A 273 -9.15 1.42 -7.54
N ALA A 274 -9.00 1.57 -8.86
CA ALA A 274 -9.00 2.88 -9.53
C ALA A 274 -10.46 3.33 -9.78
N SER A 275 -10.99 3.15 -10.99
CA SER A 275 -12.43 3.41 -11.26
C SER A 275 -13.35 2.38 -10.60
N GLY A 276 -12.83 1.19 -10.30
CA GLY A 276 -13.56 0.06 -9.74
C GLY A 276 -14.45 -0.71 -10.70
N GLU A 277 -14.48 -0.34 -11.98
CA GLU A 277 -15.33 -1.00 -12.99
C GLU A 277 -15.02 -2.49 -13.13
N SER A 278 -13.74 -2.86 -13.24
CA SER A 278 -13.32 -4.27 -13.29
C SER A 278 -13.77 -5.05 -12.05
N MET A 279 -13.64 -4.45 -10.86
CA MET A 279 -14.02 -5.09 -9.59
C MET A 279 -15.53 -5.36 -9.53
N LEU A 280 -16.33 -4.36 -9.92
CA LEU A 280 -17.80 -4.46 -9.95
C LEU A 280 -18.29 -5.43 -11.03
N GLU A 281 -17.64 -5.49 -12.19
CA GLU A 281 -17.93 -6.48 -13.24
C GLU A 281 -17.68 -7.91 -12.74
N VAL A 282 -16.55 -8.13 -12.07
CA VAL A 282 -16.20 -9.42 -11.46
C VAL A 282 -17.23 -9.79 -10.38
N ALA A 283 -17.56 -8.86 -9.48
CA ALA A 283 -18.57 -9.07 -8.45
C ALA A 283 -19.94 -9.43 -9.05
N GLY A 284 -20.40 -8.70 -10.07
CA GLY A 284 -21.65 -9.01 -10.78
C GLY A 284 -21.66 -10.38 -11.45
N ASN A 285 -20.54 -10.80 -12.06
CA ASN A 285 -20.40 -12.14 -12.65
C ASN A 285 -20.44 -13.25 -11.60
N LEU A 286 -19.79 -13.05 -10.46
CA LEU A 286 -19.81 -13.97 -9.33
C LEU A 286 -21.21 -14.06 -8.71
N LYS A 287 -21.90 -12.94 -8.57
CA LYS A 287 -23.27 -12.92 -8.04
C LYS A 287 -24.24 -13.69 -8.94
N LYS A 288 -24.12 -13.54 -10.26
CA LYS A 288 -24.88 -14.36 -11.25
C LYS A 288 -24.59 -15.86 -11.16
N ARG A 289 -23.48 -16.27 -10.54
CA ARG A 289 -23.08 -17.67 -10.30
C ARG A 289 -23.50 -18.18 -8.92
N GLY A 290 -24.32 -17.40 -8.19
CA GLY A 290 -24.85 -17.81 -6.90
C GLY A 290 -23.92 -17.50 -5.72
N ALA A 291 -22.90 -16.66 -5.88
CA ALA A 291 -22.05 -16.25 -4.75
C ALA A 291 -22.88 -15.67 -3.60
N GLY A 292 -22.71 -16.25 -2.41
CA GLY A 292 -23.49 -15.87 -1.22
C GLY A 292 -23.12 -14.47 -0.75
N ARG A 293 -21.83 -14.25 -0.48
CA ARG A 293 -21.25 -12.97 -0.05
C ARG A 293 -20.06 -12.63 -0.95
N ILE A 294 -19.87 -11.37 -1.29
CA ILE A 294 -18.71 -10.91 -2.07
C ILE A 294 -18.00 -9.80 -1.31
N ILE A 295 -16.73 -10.02 -1.00
CA ILE A 295 -15.86 -9.07 -0.32
C ILE A 295 -14.74 -8.70 -1.27
N ALA A 296 -14.58 -7.41 -1.55
CA ALA A 296 -13.45 -6.92 -2.33
C ALA A 296 -12.34 -6.42 -1.40
N ASN A 297 -11.09 -6.55 -1.84
CA ASN A 297 -9.92 -5.98 -1.18
C ASN A 297 -9.07 -5.22 -2.19
N ALA A 298 -8.62 -4.03 -1.78
CA ALA A 298 -7.60 -3.28 -2.50
C ALA A 298 -6.59 -2.68 -1.54
N THR A 299 -5.30 -2.92 -1.78
CA THR A 299 -4.27 -2.24 -0.98
C THR A 299 -4.38 -0.72 -1.12
N PHE A 300 -4.63 -0.24 -2.33
CA PHE A 300 -4.78 1.17 -2.68
C PHE A 300 -6.20 1.49 -3.19
N PRO A 301 -7.10 1.94 -2.29
CA PRO A 301 -8.51 2.21 -2.60
C PRO A 301 -8.70 3.63 -3.16
N LEU A 302 -8.37 3.85 -4.43
CA LEU A 302 -8.33 5.19 -5.03
C LEU A 302 -9.70 5.74 -5.45
N PHE A 303 -10.61 4.90 -5.91
CA PHE A 303 -11.98 5.25 -6.31
C PHE A 303 -12.09 6.48 -7.23
N THR A 304 -11.27 6.55 -8.29
CA THR A 304 -11.12 7.71 -9.17
C THR A 304 -12.39 8.12 -9.93
N SER A 305 -13.42 7.27 -9.95
CA SER A 305 -14.72 7.54 -10.59
C SER A 305 -15.85 7.83 -9.58
N GLY A 306 -15.50 8.08 -8.32
CA GLY A 306 -16.43 8.33 -7.23
C GLY A 306 -17.03 7.05 -6.64
N LEU A 307 -17.82 7.21 -5.58
CA LEU A 307 -18.33 6.11 -4.75
C LEU A 307 -19.70 5.58 -5.17
N ALA A 308 -20.44 6.32 -6.00
CA ALA A 308 -21.84 6.05 -6.30
C ALA A 308 -22.09 4.64 -6.88
N LYS A 309 -21.18 4.13 -7.73
CA LYS A 309 -21.31 2.76 -8.28
C LYS A 309 -21.14 1.69 -7.20
N PHE A 310 -20.28 1.92 -6.21
CA PHE A 310 -20.09 1.01 -5.08
C PHE A 310 -21.26 1.11 -4.10
N ASP A 311 -21.74 2.32 -3.81
CA ASP A 311 -22.95 2.55 -3.02
C ASP A 311 -24.14 1.74 -3.60
N GLN A 312 -24.34 1.81 -4.92
CA GLN A 312 -25.38 1.04 -5.61
C GLN A 312 -25.13 -0.48 -5.57
N ALA A 313 -23.90 -0.92 -5.86
CA ALA A 313 -23.57 -2.36 -5.85
C ALA A 313 -23.77 -3.00 -4.47
N VAL A 314 -23.55 -2.24 -3.40
CA VAL A 314 -23.83 -2.68 -2.03
C VAL A 314 -25.32 -2.69 -1.73
N ALA A 315 -26.04 -1.63 -2.12
CA ALA A 315 -27.49 -1.57 -1.96
C ALA A 315 -28.21 -2.73 -2.68
N ASP A 316 -27.71 -3.13 -3.85
CA ASP A 316 -28.26 -4.24 -4.65
C ASP A 316 -27.78 -5.62 -4.19
N GLY A 317 -26.90 -5.70 -3.18
CA GLY A 317 -26.32 -6.96 -2.71
C GLY A 317 -25.38 -7.65 -3.71
N THR A 318 -24.87 -6.92 -4.70
CA THR A 318 -23.85 -7.40 -5.64
C THR A 318 -22.47 -7.45 -5.00
N LEU A 319 -22.21 -6.57 -4.02
CA LEU A 319 -20.98 -6.50 -3.24
C LEU A 319 -21.36 -6.26 -1.77
N ASP A 320 -20.73 -6.93 -0.82
CA ASP A 320 -21.08 -6.74 0.60
C ASP A 320 -20.28 -5.59 1.22
N TYR A 321 -18.96 -5.59 1.02
CA TYR A 321 -18.08 -4.52 1.49
C TYR A 321 -16.71 -4.56 0.80
N VAL A 322 -15.97 -3.46 0.92
CA VAL A 322 -14.58 -3.32 0.47
C VAL A 322 -13.68 -3.17 1.68
N VAL A 323 -12.58 -3.91 1.70
CA VAL A 323 -11.48 -3.74 2.65
C VAL A 323 -10.34 -3.00 1.93
N GLY A 324 -9.88 -1.89 2.48
CA GLY A 324 -8.77 -1.14 1.88
C GLY A 324 -7.89 -0.46 2.92
N THR A 325 -6.66 -0.12 2.56
CA THR A 325 -5.66 0.35 3.54
C THR A 325 -5.54 1.87 3.61
N ASN A 326 -4.94 2.36 4.69
CA ASN A 326 -4.54 3.75 4.89
C ASN A 326 -3.16 4.12 4.31
N LEU A 327 -2.64 3.31 3.38
CA LEU A 327 -1.32 3.54 2.76
C LEU A 327 -1.31 4.66 1.70
N THR A 328 -2.48 5.04 1.21
CA THR A 328 -2.68 6.20 0.33
C THR A 328 -3.81 7.07 0.86
N TYR A 329 -3.89 8.32 0.40
CA TYR A 329 -5.00 9.21 0.70
C TYR A 329 -6.35 8.55 0.40
N ARG A 330 -7.27 8.67 1.37
CA ARG A 330 -8.66 8.24 1.25
C ARG A 330 -9.56 9.46 1.31
N LEU A 331 -10.57 9.49 0.44
CA LEU A 331 -11.62 10.51 0.48
C LEU A 331 -12.30 10.51 1.86
N PRO A 332 -12.54 11.68 2.49
CA PRO A 332 -13.29 11.74 3.74
C PRO A 332 -14.67 11.07 3.64
N GLU A 333 -15.37 11.22 2.50
CA GLU A 333 -16.65 10.56 2.26
C GLU A 333 -16.57 9.03 2.22
N LEU A 334 -15.46 8.45 1.75
CA LEU A 334 -15.23 7.00 1.75
C LEU A 334 -15.20 6.47 3.18
N LEU A 335 -14.54 7.19 4.09
CA LEU A 335 -14.41 6.82 5.50
C LEU A 335 -15.75 6.84 6.25
N THR A 336 -16.78 7.47 5.69
CA THR A 336 -18.14 7.47 6.26
C THR A 336 -19.00 6.29 5.78
N ARG A 337 -18.54 5.51 4.79
CA ARG A 337 -19.32 4.42 4.22
C ARG A 337 -19.25 3.17 5.09
N ASN A 338 -20.42 2.68 5.52
CA ASN A 338 -20.54 1.46 6.33
C ASN A 338 -20.02 0.18 5.62
N TRP A 339 -19.97 0.21 4.29
CA TRP A 339 -19.44 -0.85 3.44
C TRP A 339 -17.93 -0.73 3.22
N TYR A 340 -17.28 0.33 3.66
CA TYR A 340 -15.84 0.45 3.59
C TYR A 340 -15.21 0.06 4.93
N VAL A 341 -14.19 -0.79 4.88
CA VAL A 341 -13.40 -1.20 6.04
C VAL A 341 -11.99 -0.66 5.85
N ASP A 342 -11.68 0.39 6.61
CA ASP A 342 -10.36 1.02 6.62
C ASP A 342 -9.37 0.18 7.45
N VAL A 343 -8.27 -0.21 6.81
CA VAL A 343 -7.23 -1.05 7.37
C VAL A 343 -6.02 -0.21 7.70
N ASP A 344 -5.73 -0.12 9.00
CA ASP A 344 -4.55 0.58 9.49
C ASP A 344 -3.29 -0.28 9.33
N VAL A 345 -2.34 0.22 8.54
CA VAL A 345 -1.04 -0.39 8.26
C VAL A 345 0.12 0.40 8.91
N SER A 346 -0.17 1.51 9.59
CA SER A 346 0.84 2.38 10.20
C SER A 346 1.74 1.66 11.21
N LYS A 347 1.16 0.80 12.07
CA LYS A 347 1.93 -0.05 12.99
C LYS A 347 2.92 -0.96 12.25
N TYR A 348 2.55 -1.45 11.07
CA TYR A 348 3.43 -2.29 10.27
C TYR A 348 4.58 -1.48 9.67
N ALA A 349 4.28 -0.29 9.13
CA ALA A 349 5.31 0.64 8.67
C ALA A 349 6.27 1.06 9.81
N ALA A 350 5.77 1.29 11.03
CA ALA A 350 6.59 1.56 12.19
C ALA A 350 7.56 0.41 12.54
N TYR A 351 7.17 -0.85 12.34
CA TYR A 351 8.09 -1.98 12.48
C TYR A 351 9.25 -1.92 11.49
N PHE A 352 9.02 -1.53 10.23
CA PHE A 352 10.11 -1.35 9.25
C PHE A 352 11.07 -0.24 9.68
N VAL A 353 10.53 0.86 10.22
CA VAL A 353 11.35 1.99 10.71
C VAL A 353 12.29 1.55 11.83
N VAL A 354 11.77 0.90 12.88
CA VAL A 354 12.63 0.44 13.99
C VAL A 354 13.58 -0.67 13.56
N ALA A 355 13.14 -1.58 12.70
CA ALA A 355 13.97 -2.67 12.18
C ALA A 355 15.22 -2.14 11.48
N LEU A 356 15.02 -1.24 10.52
CA LEU A 356 16.11 -0.66 9.75
C LEU A 356 17.00 0.20 10.66
N ASN A 357 16.42 1.00 11.56
CA ASN A 357 17.19 1.84 12.48
C ASN A 357 18.12 1.04 13.43
N HIS A 358 17.86 -0.26 13.63
CA HIS A 358 18.70 -1.15 14.44
C HIS A 358 19.46 -2.20 13.60
N ASP A 359 19.48 -2.05 12.27
CA ASP A 359 20.06 -3.03 11.33
C ASP A 359 19.57 -4.47 11.55
N MET A 360 18.29 -4.60 11.92
CA MET A 360 17.63 -5.89 12.14
C MET A 360 16.75 -6.27 10.96
N SER A 361 16.61 -7.58 10.74
CA SER A 361 15.69 -8.09 9.72
C SER A 361 14.25 -7.87 10.16
N VAL A 362 13.41 -7.30 9.30
CA VAL A 362 11.99 -7.10 9.59
C VAL A 362 11.29 -8.43 9.91
N SER A 363 11.64 -9.52 9.22
CA SER A 363 11.07 -10.85 9.46
C SER A 363 11.46 -11.45 10.81
N SER A 364 12.56 -10.99 11.42
CA SER A 364 12.94 -11.35 12.79
C SER A 364 12.07 -10.67 13.84
N ILE A 365 11.35 -9.61 13.46
CA ILE A 365 10.55 -8.76 14.35
C ILE A 365 9.07 -9.09 14.21
N ILE A 366 8.63 -9.30 12.96
CA ILE A 366 7.26 -9.67 12.64
C ILE A 366 7.26 -10.68 11.51
N ASP A 367 6.71 -11.86 11.80
CA ASP A 367 6.45 -12.91 10.82
C ASP A 367 4.94 -12.88 10.48
N PRO A 368 4.55 -12.34 9.30
CA PRO A 368 3.15 -12.25 8.92
C PRO A 368 2.46 -13.62 8.88
N ILE A 369 3.18 -14.69 8.49
CA ILE A 369 2.61 -16.04 8.39
C ILE A 369 2.27 -16.54 9.78
N LYS A 370 3.19 -16.46 10.75
CA LYS A 370 2.90 -16.86 12.13
C LYS A 370 1.76 -16.06 12.75
N LYS A 371 1.63 -14.77 12.41
CA LYS A 371 0.51 -13.95 12.87
C LYS A 371 -0.82 -14.35 12.24
N ILE A 372 -0.82 -14.76 10.97
CA ILE A 372 -1.99 -15.32 10.30
C ILE A 372 -2.33 -16.68 10.92
N GLU A 373 -1.37 -17.59 11.09
CA GLU A 373 -1.58 -18.88 11.75
C GLU A 373 -2.15 -18.70 13.17
N ALA A 374 -1.59 -17.80 13.97
CA ALA A 374 -2.10 -17.50 15.31
C ALA A 374 -3.49 -16.84 15.29
N LEU A 375 -3.79 -16.06 14.26
CA LEU A 375 -5.12 -15.46 14.06
C LEU A 375 -6.16 -16.53 13.70
N LEU A 376 -5.79 -17.49 12.86
CA LEU A 376 -6.63 -18.61 12.44
C LEU A 376 -6.83 -19.63 13.58
N ALA A 377 -5.76 -19.99 14.30
CA ALA A 377 -5.80 -20.95 15.41
C ALA A 377 -6.66 -20.49 16.59
N LYS A 378 -6.85 -19.18 16.78
CA LYS A 378 -7.78 -18.66 17.81
C LYS A 378 -9.26 -18.94 17.50
N ARG A 379 -9.56 -19.49 16.32
CA ARG A 379 -10.92 -19.67 15.81
C ARG A 379 -11.26 -21.11 15.41
N GLY A 380 -10.33 -22.05 15.58
CA GLY A 380 -10.50 -23.49 15.33
C GLY A 380 -10.15 -24.30 16.56
#